data_AF-A0A7J6UG19-F1
#
_entry.id   AF-A0A7J6UG19-F1
#
_cell.length_a   1.000
_cell.length_b   1.000
_cell.length_c   1.000
_cell.angle_alpha   90.00
_cell.angle_beta   90.00
_cell.angle_gamma   90.00
#
_symmetry.space_group_name_H-M   'P 1'
#
loop_
_entity.id
_entity.type
_entity.pdbx_description
1 polymer ?
#
loop_
_entity_poly.entity_id
_entity_poly.type
_entity_poly.pdbx_seq_one_letter_code
_entity_poly.pdbx_strand_id
1 'polypeptide(L)'
;TLDAATGKARYVFVKFKSAADTAQFKKDIAGLKCKGAELDVHDFYGGERNKRSRKARSETEERAALRKQRRMENITLKEMREKAKYEKDKTLIEKSAPLFTYSYAEQLRLKEQFIMHAARNFTREVKAHCDKRQYSFPNWARVHKNKPGCSVHEIIGSPESNLEGYRNKCEFTIGYSDFELNAAFVVAFHGGYGRQGRDCTP
;
A
#
# COMPACT_ATOMS: atom_id res chain seq x y z
N THR A 1 6.83 -26.38 27.99
CA THR A 1 7.72 -26.07 29.15
C THR A 1 8.67 -24.94 28.83
N LEU A 2 9.01 -24.14 29.86
CA LEU A 2 9.94 -23.01 29.73
C LEU A 2 11.36 -23.54 29.56
N ASP A 3 12.08 -22.99 28.57
CA ASP A 3 13.50 -23.26 28.40
C ASP A 3 14.27 -22.66 29.60
N ALA A 4 14.97 -23.49 30.38
CA ALA A 4 15.66 -23.08 31.61
C ALA A 4 16.68 -21.95 31.38
N ALA A 5 17.18 -21.78 30.15
CA ALA A 5 18.12 -20.72 29.80
C ALA A 5 17.46 -19.38 29.42
N THR A 6 16.19 -19.38 29.00
CA THR A 6 15.55 -18.16 28.45
C THR A 6 14.18 -17.83 29.05
N GLY A 7 13.64 -18.68 29.93
CA GLY A 7 12.38 -18.43 30.63
C GLY A 7 11.16 -18.28 29.71
N LYS A 8 11.26 -18.69 28.44
CA LYS A 8 10.19 -18.57 27.43
C LYS A 8 9.64 -19.94 27.06
N ALA A 9 8.31 -20.05 26.99
CA ALA A 9 7.64 -21.24 26.49
C ALA A 9 7.80 -21.28 24.97
N ARG A 10 8.42 -22.34 24.46
CA ARG A 10 8.49 -22.61 23.02
C ARG A 10 7.23 -23.38 22.63
N TYR A 11 6.35 -22.72 21.88
CA TYR A 11 5.17 -23.35 21.28
C TYR A 11 5.49 -23.76 19.84
N VAL A 12 4.99 -24.93 19.43
CA VAL A 12 5.02 -25.38 18.05
C VAL A 12 3.58 -25.59 17.60
N PHE A 13 3.21 -25.00 16.47
CA PHE A 13 1.88 -25.15 15.90
C PHE A 13 1.93 -26.22 14.82
N VAL A 14 1.13 -27.27 14.99
CA VAL A 14 1.00 -28.37 14.03
C VAL A 14 -0.43 -28.35 13.49
N LYS A 15 -0.56 -28.41 12.16
CA LYS A 15 -1.85 -28.42 11.48
C LYS A 15 -2.08 -29.77 10.82
N PHE A 16 -3.18 -30.43 11.17
CA PHE A 16 -3.60 -31.69 10.59
C PHE A 16 -4.65 -31.47 9.50
N LYS A 17 -4.71 -32.39 8.52
CA LYS A 17 -5.69 -32.34 7.42
C LYS A 17 -7.02 -32.98 7.81
N SER A 18 -7.02 -33.94 8.73
CA SER A 18 -8.23 -34.61 9.22
C SER A 18 -8.38 -34.54 10.74
N ALA A 19 -9.62 -34.62 11.22
CA ALA A 19 -9.92 -34.66 12.65
C ALA A 19 -9.45 -35.97 13.32
N ALA A 20 -9.42 -37.08 12.56
CA ALA A 20 -8.94 -38.37 13.02
C ALA A 20 -7.43 -38.33 13.35
N ASP A 21 -6.63 -37.71 12.47
CA ASP A 21 -5.18 -37.55 12.69
C ASP A 21 -4.89 -36.69 13.91
N THR A 22 -5.74 -35.69 14.18
CA THR A 22 -5.61 -34.82 15.35
C THR A 22 -5.85 -35.60 16.65
N ALA A 23 -6.88 -36.46 16.68
CA ALA A 23 -7.19 -37.29 17.84
C ALA A 23 -6.11 -38.34 18.10
N GLN A 24 -5.54 -38.93 17.05
CA GLN A 24 -4.43 -39.87 17.16
C GLN A 24 -3.17 -39.18 17.69
N PHE A 25 -2.81 -38.02 17.12
CA PHE A 25 -1.66 -37.25 17.59
C PHE A 25 -1.75 -36.85 19.07
N LYS A 26 -2.93 -36.47 19.55
CA LYS A 26 -3.14 -36.17 20.98
C LYS A 26 -2.87 -37.37 21.88
N LYS A 27 -3.22 -38.59 21.44
CA LYS A 27 -2.92 -39.83 22.16
C LYS A 27 -1.43 -40.14 22.14
N ASP A 28 -0.79 -39.97 21.00
CA ASP A 28 0.62 -40.32 20.80
C ASP A 28 1.57 -39.39 21.58
N ILE A 29 1.17 -38.13 21.79
CA ILE A 29 1.98 -37.14 22.50
C ILE A 29 1.72 -37.13 24.01
N ALA A 30 0.55 -37.62 24.46
CA ALA A 30 0.20 -37.65 25.87
C ALA A 30 1.21 -38.48 26.69
N GLY A 31 1.86 -37.85 27.67
CA GLY A 31 2.82 -38.50 28.56
C GLY A 31 4.27 -38.56 28.03
N LEU A 32 4.54 -38.10 26.80
CA LEU A 32 5.91 -37.98 26.31
C LEU A 32 6.66 -36.84 27.00
N LYS A 33 7.89 -37.12 27.43
CA LYS A 33 8.78 -36.14 28.05
C LYS A 33 9.83 -35.67 27.05
N CYS A 34 9.90 -34.36 26.82
CA CYS A 34 10.98 -33.75 26.06
C CYS A 34 11.88 -32.98 27.04
N LYS A 35 13.18 -33.34 27.09
CA LYS A 35 14.17 -32.74 28.01
C LYS A 35 13.72 -32.73 29.49
N GLY A 36 13.16 -33.85 29.95
CA GLY A 36 12.71 -34.03 31.33
C GLY A 36 11.34 -33.39 31.67
N ALA A 37 10.75 -32.67 30.72
CA ALA A 37 9.46 -32.01 30.89
C ALA A 37 8.36 -32.69 30.06
N GLU A 38 7.18 -32.87 30.66
CA GLU A 38 6.01 -33.39 29.94
C GLU A 38 5.51 -32.39 28.90
N LEU A 39 5.18 -32.91 27.72
CA LEU A 39 4.59 -32.16 26.63
C LEU A 39 3.09 -31.99 26.87
N ASP A 40 2.64 -30.73 26.90
CA ASP A 40 1.23 -30.39 27.01
C ASP A 40 0.68 -30.01 25.64
N VAL A 41 -0.49 -30.55 25.29
CA VAL A 41 -1.14 -30.35 23.99
C VAL A 41 -2.46 -29.65 24.21
N HIS A 42 -2.54 -28.40 23.76
CA HIS A 42 -3.76 -27.62 23.78
C HIS A 42 -4.33 -27.43 22.39
N ASP A 43 -5.66 -27.45 22.30
CA ASP A 43 -6.34 -27.00 21.11
C ASP A 43 -6.08 -25.51 20.89
N PHE A 44 -5.59 -25.16 19.70
CA PHE A 44 -5.39 -23.78 19.33
C PHE A 44 -6.71 -23.17 18.87
N TYR A 45 -7.46 -22.63 19.82
CA TYR A 45 -8.52 -21.68 19.54
C TYR A 45 -7.84 -20.36 19.20
N GLY A 46 -7.58 -20.13 17.91
CA GLY A 46 -6.83 -18.98 17.44
C GLY A 46 -7.19 -17.72 18.20
N GLY A 47 -6.21 -17.15 18.90
CA GLY A 47 -6.46 -16.07 19.85
C GLY A 47 -7.33 -15.00 19.23
N GLU A 48 -8.59 -14.93 19.67
CA GLU A 48 -9.41 -13.77 19.45
C GLU A 48 -8.73 -12.65 20.21
N ARG A 49 -7.86 -11.91 19.52
CA ARG A 49 -7.36 -10.62 19.97
C ARG A 49 -8.58 -9.81 20.33
N ASN A 50 -8.83 -9.71 21.64
CA ASN A 50 -9.59 -8.70 22.35
C ASN A 50 -10.37 -7.77 21.39
N LYS A 51 -11.40 -8.32 20.74
CA LYS A 51 -12.39 -7.52 20.04
C LYS A 51 -13.20 -6.90 21.16
N ARG A 52 -12.72 -5.78 21.70
CA ARG A 52 -13.58 -4.81 22.38
C ARG A 52 -14.87 -4.79 21.58
N SER A 53 -15.96 -5.16 22.22
CA SER A 53 -17.27 -5.38 21.63
C SER A 53 -17.58 -4.27 20.62
N ARG A 54 -17.22 -4.51 19.35
CA ARG A 54 -17.87 -3.84 18.24
C ARG A 54 -19.20 -4.55 18.18
N LYS A 55 -20.14 -4.05 18.99
CA LYS A 55 -21.58 -4.26 18.83
C LYS A 55 -21.80 -4.37 17.32
N ALA A 56 -22.13 -5.57 16.84
CA ALA A 56 -22.45 -5.81 15.45
C ALA A 56 -23.74 -5.04 15.18
N ARG A 57 -23.58 -3.74 14.96
CA ARG A 57 -24.63 -2.86 14.51
C ARG A 57 -24.83 -3.31 13.08
N SER A 58 -25.98 -3.91 12.78
CA SER A 58 -26.37 -4.21 11.41
C SER A 58 -26.01 -2.99 10.57
N GLU A 59 -25.10 -3.17 9.62
CA GLU A 59 -24.81 -2.12 8.65
C GLU A 59 -26.06 -2.01 7.80
N THR A 60 -26.86 -0.98 8.04
CA THR A 60 -27.89 -0.57 7.09
C THR A 60 -27.19 -0.35 5.75
N GLU A 61 -27.79 -0.78 4.64
CA GLU A 61 -27.21 -0.61 3.30
C GLU A 61 -26.79 0.84 3.03
N GLU A 62 -27.55 1.80 3.55
CA GLU A 62 -27.26 3.23 3.54
C GLU A 62 -25.93 3.59 4.23
N ARG A 63 -25.58 2.93 5.33
CA ARG A 63 -24.34 3.18 6.07
C ARG A 63 -23.14 2.50 5.43
N ALA A 64 -23.36 1.35 4.79
CA ALA A 64 -22.37 0.70 3.94
C ALA A 64 -22.12 1.52 2.66
N ALA A 65 -23.18 2.09 2.07
CA ALA A 65 -23.11 3.02 0.94
C ALA A 65 -22.39 4.31 1.33
N LEU A 66 -22.70 4.91 2.48
CA LEU A 66 -21.98 6.09 3.00
C LEU A 66 -20.51 5.77 3.28
N ARG A 67 -20.19 4.57 3.77
CA ARG A 67 -18.79 4.12 3.93
C ARG A 67 -18.10 3.94 2.58
N LYS A 68 -18.76 3.35 1.59
CA LYS A 68 -18.24 3.24 0.22
C LYS A 68 -18.04 4.62 -0.41
N GLN A 69 -19.00 5.53 -0.24
CA GLN A 69 -18.93 6.92 -0.69
C GLN A 69 -17.77 7.64 -0.02
N ARG A 70 -17.61 7.55 1.31
CA ARG A 70 -16.46 8.12 2.03
C ARG A 70 -15.14 7.46 1.62
N ARG A 71 -15.15 6.19 1.23
CA ARG A 71 -13.95 5.48 0.75
C ARG A 71 -13.58 5.92 -0.66
N MET A 72 -14.56 6.18 -1.52
CA MET A 72 -14.38 6.78 -2.85
C MET A 72 -13.92 8.24 -2.74
N GLU A 73 -14.48 9.02 -1.82
CA GLU A 73 -14.06 10.40 -1.51
C GLU A 73 -12.63 10.48 -0.97
N ASN A 74 -12.14 9.40 -0.35
CA ASN A 74 -10.81 9.28 0.23
C ASN A 74 -9.89 8.32 -0.54
N ILE A 75 -10.17 8.01 -1.81
CA ILE A 75 -9.15 7.36 -2.65
C ILE A 75 -8.00 8.36 -2.76
N THR A 76 -6.90 8.03 -2.10
CA THR A 76 -5.71 8.87 -2.18
C THR A 76 -4.97 8.58 -3.48
N LEU A 77 -4.38 9.59 -4.11
CA LEU A 77 -3.49 9.39 -5.27
C LEU A 77 -2.37 8.37 -4.98
N LYS A 78 -2.02 8.17 -3.70
CA LYS A 78 -1.11 7.12 -3.25
C LYS A 78 -1.66 5.72 -3.50
N GLU A 79 -2.90 5.45 -3.11
CA GLU A 79 -3.56 4.15 -3.34
C GLU A 79 -3.76 3.89 -4.84
N MET A 80 -4.09 4.93 -5.62
CA MET A 80 -4.16 4.82 -7.08
C MET A 80 -2.80 4.47 -7.69
N ARG A 81 -1.71 5.09 -7.20
CA ARG A 81 -0.35 4.79 -7.65
C ARG A 81 0.09 3.39 -7.27
N GLU A 82 -0.23 2.94 -6.05
CA GLU A 82 0.05 1.57 -5.61
C GLU A 82 -0.73 0.56 -6.44
N LYS A 83 -2.03 0.78 -6.68
CA LYS A 83 -2.84 -0.09 -7.55
C LYS A 83 -2.30 -0.11 -8.98
N ALA A 84 -1.91 1.05 -9.52
CA ALA A 84 -1.32 1.17 -10.85
C ALA A 84 0.02 0.43 -11.00
N LYS A 85 0.74 0.17 -9.91
CA LYS A 85 1.98 -0.63 -9.93
C LYS A 85 1.71 -2.12 -10.25
N TYR A 86 0.53 -2.62 -9.91
CA TYR A 86 0.16 -4.03 -10.08
C TYR A 86 -0.72 -4.30 -11.32
N GLU A 87 -1.35 -3.28 -11.88
CA GLU A 87 -2.08 -3.36 -13.15
C GLU A 87 -1.10 -3.29 -14.33
N LYS A 88 -0.86 -4.41 -15.00
CA LYS A 88 0.08 -4.53 -16.13
C LYS A 88 -0.51 -4.07 -17.47
N ASP A 89 -1.82 -4.18 -17.65
CA ASP A 89 -2.48 -3.99 -18.94
C ASP A 89 -3.25 -2.65 -18.99
N LYS A 90 -2.49 -1.55 -18.96
CA LYS A 90 -3.06 -0.21 -19.14
C LYS A 90 -2.97 0.22 -20.59
N THR A 91 -4.05 0.79 -21.08
CA THR A 91 -4.09 1.48 -22.38
C THR A 91 -3.09 2.64 -22.40
N LEU A 92 -2.69 3.06 -23.61
CA LEU A 92 -1.76 4.19 -23.78
C LEU A 92 -2.26 5.46 -23.06
N ILE A 93 -3.58 5.71 -23.14
CA ILE A 93 -4.25 6.86 -22.53
C ILE A 93 -4.14 6.79 -21.01
N GLU A 94 -4.38 5.62 -20.41
CA GLU A 94 -4.26 5.45 -18.95
C GLU A 94 -2.82 5.60 -18.45
N LYS A 95 -1.83 5.32 -19.31
CA LYS A 95 -0.41 5.53 -18.98
C LYS A 95 0.00 7.00 -19.13
N SER A 96 -0.44 7.68 -20.20
CA SER A 96 -0.07 9.09 -20.47
C SER A 96 -0.88 10.08 -19.63
N ALA A 97 -2.14 9.76 -19.33
CA ALA A 97 -3.05 10.59 -18.56
C ALA A 97 -3.81 9.73 -17.51
N PRO A 98 -3.16 9.35 -16.39
CA PRO A 98 -3.76 8.43 -15.39
C PRO A 98 -5.04 8.92 -14.70
N LEU A 99 -5.32 10.23 -14.77
CA LEU A 99 -6.50 10.84 -14.18
C LEU A 99 -7.56 11.23 -15.23
N PHE A 100 -7.39 10.81 -16.48
CA PHE A 100 -8.26 11.20 -17.59
C PHE A 100 -9.73 10.80 -17.38
N THR A 101 -9.99 9.71 -16.66
CA THR A 101 -11.35 9.23 -16.37
C THR A 101 -12.13 10.09 -15.37
N TYR A 102 -11.46 11.04 -14.69
CA TYR A 102 -12.07 11.93 -13.71
C TYR A 102 -12.38 13.28 -14.34
N SER A 103 -13.46 13.92 -13.87
CA SER A 103 -13.75 15.31 -14.25
C SER A 103 -12.62 16.24 -13.84
N TYR A 104 -12.44 17.35 -14.55
CA TYR A 104 -11.35 18.28 -14.26
C TYR A 104 -11.35 18.77 -12.80
N ALA A 105 -12.54 19.08 -12.27
CA ALA A 105 -12.71 19.48 -10.87
C ALA A 105 -12.24 18.38 -9.89
N GLU A 106 -12.56 17.12 -10.16
CA GLU A 106 -12.07 15.99 -9.36
C GLU A 106 -10.55 15.81 -9.48
N GLN A 107 -9.97 16.02 -10.65
CA GLN A 107 -8.52 15.97 -10.84
C GLN A 107 -7.81 17.02 -9.98
N LEU A 108 -8.32 18.25 -9.92
CA LEU A 108 -7.78 19.30 -9.05
C LEU A 108 -7.88 18.91 -7.57
N ARG A 109 -9.05 18.43 -7.13
CA ARG A 109 -9.26 17.94 -5.75
C ARG A 109 -8.28 16.84 -5.37
N LEU A 110 -8.07 15.85 -6.25
CA LEU A 110 -7.14 14.75 -6.03
C LEU A 110 -5.70 15.25 -5.88
N LYS A 111 -5.26 16.17 -6.77
CA LYS A 111 -3.94 16.80 -6.71
C LYS A 111 -3.75 17.58 -5.41
N GLU A 112 -4.76 18.33 -4.97
CA GLU A 112 -4.71 19.11 -3.73
C GLU A 112 -4.53 18.21 -2.51
N GLN A 113 -5.34 17.15 -2.41
CA GLN A 113 -5.24 16.16 -1.34
C GLN A 113 -3.86 15.51 -1.29
N PHE A 114 -3.26 15.22 -2.46
CA PHE A 114 -1.92 14.65 -2.54
C PHE A 114 -0.84 15.61 -2.06
N ILE A 115 -0.89 16.88 -2.46
CA ILE A 115 0.07 17.89 -2.00
C ILE A 115 -0.06 18.07 -0.48
N MET A 116 -1.29 18.17 0.04
CA MET A 116 -1.55 18.27 1.48
C MET A 116 -1.07 17.03 2.25
N HIS A 117 -1.18 15.84 1.67
CA HIS A 117 -0.62 14.61 2.27
C HIS A 117 0.91 14.61 2.23
N ALA A 118 1.52 14.98 1.10
CA ALA A 118 2.96 15.07 0.94
C ALA A 118 3.59 16.09 1.90
N ALA A 119 3.00 17.28 2.04
CA ALA A 119 3.47 18.32 2.95
C ALA A 119 3.41 17.88 4.44
N ARG A 120 2.33 17.20 4.84
CA ARG A 120 2.22 16.61 6.19
C ARG A 120 3.26 15.52 6.42
N ASN A 121 3.48 14.64 5.45
CA ASN A 121 4.50 13.61 5.55
C ASN A 121 5.90 14.21 5.61
N PHE A 122 6.21 15.20 4.78
CA PHE A 122 7.48 15.91 4.82
C PHE A 122 7.77 16.50 6.21
N THR A 123 6.77 17.16 6.82
CA THR A 123 6.90 17.70 8.18
C THR A 123 7.21 16.60 9.22
N ARG A 124 6.59 15.43 9.07
CA ARG A 124 6.86 14.26 9.94
C ARG A 124 8.27 13.70 9.73
N GLU A 125 8.72 13.60 8.49
CA GLU A 125 10.08 13.13 8.15
C GLU A 125 11.14 14.11 8.67
N VAL A 126 10.91 15.42 8.54
CA VAL A 126 11.80 16.45 9.12
C VAL A 126 11.89 16.28 10.63
N LYS A 127 10.75 16.06 11.31
CA LYS A 127 10.75 15.81 12.76
C LYS A 127 11.55 14.55 13.11
N ALA A 128 11.28 13.44 12.44
CA ALA A 128 11.97 12.18 12.67
C ALA A 128 13.48 12.30 12.41
N HIS A 129 13.89 13.05 11.38
CA HIS A 129 15.28 13.31 11.07
C HIS A 129 15.96 14.18 12.13
N CYS A 130 15.30 15.25 12.59
CA CYS A 130 15.78 16.09 13.69
C CYS A 130 15.96 15.29 14.98
N ASP A 131 14.98 14.47 15.35
CA ASP A 131 15.02 13.61 16.54
C ASP A 131 16.20 12.61 16.45
N LYS A 132 16.42 12.00 15.27
CA LYS A 132 17.52 11.05 15.03
C LYS A 132 18.90 11.70 15.11
N ARG A 133 19.04 12.93 14.61
CA ARG A 133 20.32 13.67 14.55
C ARG A 133 20.54 14.58 15.75
N GLN A 134 19.58 14.67 16.68
CA GLN A 134 19.57 15.63 17.78
C GLN A 134 19.68 17.10 17.31
N TYR A 135 19.06 17.40 16.16
CA TYR A 135 18.97 18.77 15.66
C TYR A 135 17.75 19.48 16.22
N SER A 136 17.87 20.80 16.39
CA SER A 136 16.71 21.64 16.74
C SER A 136 15.65 21.56 15.64
N PHE A 137 14.40 21.36 16.04
CA PHE A 137 13.29 21.29 15.10
C PHE A 137 12.99 22.69 14.52
N PRO A 138 12.95 22.86 13.19
CA PRO A 138 12.83 24.17 12.55
C PRO A 138 11.54 24.91 12.92
N ASN A 139 11.62 26.23 13.11
CA ASN A 139 10.48 27.05 13.50
C ASN A 139 9.35 27.07 12.47
N TRP A 140 9.69 27.10 11.17
CA TRP A 140 8.68 27.02 10.11
C TRP A 140 7.88 25.71 10.17
N ALA A 141 8.46 24.62 10.67
CA ALA A 141 7.80 23.31 10.75
C ALA A 141 7.00 23.12 12.06
N ARG A 142 7.08 24.06 13.02
CA ARG A 142 6.39 24.01 14.32
C ARG A 142 4.91 24.37 14.17
N VAL A 143 4.14 23.42 13.67
CA VAL A 143 2.68 23.53 13.55
C VAL A 143 1.95 22.55 14.47
N HIS A 144 0.68 22.87 14.76
CA HIS A 144 -0.20 21.96 15.49
C HIS A 144 -0.37 20.60 14.78
N LYS A 145 -0.71 19.59 15.58
CA LYS A 145 -0.90 18.20 15.13
C LYS A 145 -1.82 18.15 13.90
N ASN A 146 -1.41 17.40 12.88
CA ASN A 146 -2.11 17.20 11.60
C ASN A 146 -2.14 18.38 10.61
N LYS A 147 -1.48 19.51 10.89
CA LYS A 147 -1.24 20.57 9.89
C LYS A 147 0.12 20.36 9.18
N PRO A 148 0.26 20.71 7.89
CA PRO A 148 1.55 20.78 7.25
C PRO A 148 2.37 21.93 7.82
N GLY A 149 3.69 21.76 7.95
CA GLY A 149 4.61 22.79 8.43
C GLY A 149 4.74 23.96 7.44
N CYS A 150 4.61 23.70 6.15
CA CYS A 150 4.53 24.74 5.14
C CYS A 150 3.08 25.08 4.79
N SER A 151 2.82 26.36 4.48
CA SER A 151 1.57 26.80 3.89
C SER A 151 1.44 26.25 2.47
N VAL A 152 0.32 25.59 2.18
CA VAL A 152 -0.03 25.14 0.83
C VAL A 152 -1.05 26.13 0.27
N HIS A 153 -0.71 26.75 -0.86
CA HIS A 153 -1.63 27.63 -1.58
C HIS A 153 -2.65 26.82 -2.37
N GLU A 154 -3.76 27.48 -2.74
CA GLU A 154 -4.79 26.89 -3.60
C GLU A 154 -4.23 26.46 -4.96
N ILE A 155 -4.78 25.38 -5.50
CA ILE A 155 -4.40 24.91 -6.83
C ILE A 155 -4.96 25.85 -7.90
N ILE A 156 -4.07 26.32 -8.76
CA ILE A 156 -4.45 27.08 -9.95
C ILE A 156 -4.67 26.09 -11.09
N GLY A 157 -5.93 25.98 -11.53
CA GLY A 157 -6.30 25.22 -12.70
C GLY A 157 -5.87 25.92 -14.00
N SER A 158 -5.63 25.12 -15.03
CA SER A 158 -5.58 25.57 -16.42
C SER A 158 -6.95 26.14 -16.84
N PRO A 159 -6.97 27.16 -17.70
CA PRO A 159 -8.22 27.66 -18.28
C PRO A 159 -8.90 26.59 -19.15
N GLU A 160 -10.22 26.70 -19.31
CA GLU A 160 -11.05 25.73 -20.03
C GLU A 160 -10.61 25.54 -21.49
N SER A 161 -10.19 26.62 -22.15
CA SER A 161 -9.65 26.61 -23.52
C SER A 161 -8.39 25.77 -23.69
N ASN A 162 -7.69 25.44 -22.60
CA ASN A 162 -6.42 24.72 -22.61
C ASN A 162 -6.53 23.38 -21.87
N LEU A 163 -7.73 22.83 -21.70
CA LEU A 163 -7.88 21.47 -21.17
C LEU A 163 -7.44 20.42 -22.19
N GLU A 164 -7.65 20.72 -23.47
CA GLU A 164 -7.21 19.91 -24.60
C GLU A 164 -6.05 20.60 -25.33
N GLY A 165 -5.11 19.81 -25.87
CA GLY A 165 -4.03 20.36 -26.71
C GLY A 165 -2.99 21.23 -25.99
N TYR A 166 -2.95 21.26 -24.65
CA TYR A 166 -2.03 22.14 -23.89
C TYR A 166 -0.54 21.84 -24.09
N ARG A 167 -0.18 20.67 -24.62
CA ARG A 167 1.21 20.22 -24.75
C ARG A 167 1.82 20.76 -26.04
N ASN A 168 2.66 21.79 -25.92
CA ASN A 168 3.36 22.43 -27.04
C ASN A 168 4.63 21.68 -27.51
N LYS A 169 5.08 20.65 -26.77
CA LYS A 169 6.24 19.81 -27.12
C LYS A 169 5.98 18.36 -26.75
N CYS A 170 6.20 17.45 -27.70
CA CYS A 170 6.20 16.02 -27.44
C CYS A 170 7.57 15.42 -27.74
N GLU A 171 8.04 14.57 -26.83
CA GLU A 171 9.24 13.76 -27.00
C GLU A 171 8.79 12.30 -27.01
N PHE A 172 9.28 11.54 -27.98
CA PHE A 172 8.94 10.14 -28.17
C PHE A 172 10.21 9.31 -28.21
N THR A 173 10.14 8.11 -27.62
CA THR A 173 11.21 7.13 -27.78
C THR A 173 10.91 6.32 -29.03
N ILE A 174 11.88 6.22 -29.93
CA ILE A 174 11.85 5.33 -31.10
C ILE A 174 12.74 4.13 -30.76
N GLY A 175 12.20 2.93 -30.92
CA GLY A 175 12.93 1.68 -30.70
C GLY A 175 12.43 0.58 -31.63
N TYR A 176 13.23 -0.46 -31.76
CA TYR A 176 12.84 -1.68 -32.48
C TYR A 176 11.99 -2.56 -31.56
N SER A 177 10.87 -3.08 -32.05
CA SER A 177 10.09 -4.10 -31.36
C SER A 177 10.47 -5.48 -31.87
N ASP A 178 10.84 -6.40 -30.97
CA ASP A 178 11.18 -7.79 -31.29
C ASP A 178 9.96 -8.65 -31.71
N PHE A 179 8.78 -8.05 -31.84
CA PHE A 179 7.58 -8.75 -32.31
C PHE A 179 7.64 -8.92 -33.84
N GLU A 180 8.16 -10.08 -34.23
CA GLU A 180 8.05 -10.82 -35.49
C GLU A 180 7.76 -10.03 -36.79
N LEU A 181 8.77 -10.08 -37.67
CA LEU A 181 8.69 -10.12 -39.15
C LEU A 181 8.22 -8.90 -39.93
N ASN A 182 8.00 -7.75 -39.29
CA ASN A 182 8.08 -6.46 -39.98
C ASN A 182 8.81 -5.48 -39.06
N ALA A 183 10.04 -5.12 -39.39
CA ALA A 183 10.82 -4.10 -38.70
C ALA A 183 10.16 -2.72 -38.88
N ALA A 184 9.04 -2.50 -38.20
CA ALA A 184 8.33 -1.24 -38.16
C ALA A 184 8.91 -0.38 -37.03
N PHE A 185 9.23 0.87 -37.35
CA PHE A 185 9.59 1.85 -36.33
C PHE A 185 8.36 2.13 -35.46
N VAL A 186 8.43 1.78 -34.18
CA VAL A 186 7.36 2.09 -33.22
C VAL A 186 7.73 3.38 -32.48
N VAL A 187 6.88 4.40 -32.62
CA VAL A 187 6.94 5.62 -31.82
C VAL A 187 6.09 5.40 -30.57
N ALA A 188 6.73 5.30 -29.40
CA ALA A 188 6.03 4.95 -28.17
C ALA A 188 6.12 6.06 -27.12
N PHE A 189 5.05 6.19 -26.33
CA PHE A 189 5.13 6.84 -25.02
C PHE A 189 5.69 5.83 -24.01
N HIS A 190 6.65 6.25 -23.20
CA HIS A 190 7.33 5.40 -22.24
C HIS A 190 6.36 4.96 -21.12
N GLY A 191 5.65 3.87 -21.36
CA GLY A 191 4.74 3.25 -20.43
C GLY A 191 5.47 2.34 -19.45
N GLY A 192 6.43 2.89 -18.68
CA GLY A 192 7.13 2.25 -17.56
C GLY A 192 7.19 0.72 -17.59
N TYR A 193 7.88 0.13 -18.57
CA TYR A 193 8.30 -1.26 -18.44
C TYR A 193 9.45 -1.29 -17.45
N GLY A 194 9.21 -1.91 -16.29
CA GLY A 194 10.30 -2.24 -15.37
C GLY A 194 11.37 -3.00 -16.13
N ARG A 195 12.60 -2.50 -16.09
CA ARG A 195 13.78 -3.28 -16.46
C ARG A 195 13.72 -4.58 -15.65
N GLN A 196 13.29 -5.68 -16.27
CA GLN A 196 13.84 -6.96 -15.87
C GLN A 196 15.31 -6.89 -16.26
N GLY A 197 16.17 -6.70 -15.26
CA GLY A 197 17.55 -7.09 -15.39
C GLY A 197 17.56 -8.56 -15.72
N ARG A 198 17.74 -8.89 -17.00
CA ARG A 198 18.36 -10.14 -17.37
C ARG A 198 19.82 -9.82 -17.50
N ASP A 199 20.59 -10.42 -16.60
CA ASP A 199 22.03 -10.43 -16.62
C ASP A 199 22.49 -10.79 -18.04
N CYS A 200 23.12 -9.81 -18.70
CA CYS A 200 23.96 -10.04 -19.85
C CYS A 200 25.38 -10.07 -19.31
N THR A 201 25.82 -11.25 -18.89
CA THR A 201 27.24 -11.60 -18.97
C THR A 201 27.40 -12.63 -20.09
N PRO A 202 28.51 -12.55 -20.85
CA PRO A 202 28.70 -13.23 -22.12
C PRO A 202 28.65 -14.76 -22.03
#